data_AF-A0A3P7JUR6-F1
#
_entry.id   AF-A0A3P7JUR6-F1
#
_cell.length_a   1.000
_cell.length_b   1.000
_cell.length_c   1.000
_cell.angle_alpha   90.00
_cell.angle_beta   90.00
_cell.angle_gamma   90.00
#
_symmetry.space_group_name_H-M   'P 1'
#
loop_
_entity.id
_entity.type
_entity.pdbx_description
1 polymer ?
#
loop_
_entity_poly.entity_id
_entity_poly.type
_entity_poly.pdbx_seq_one_letter_code
_entity_poly.pdbx_strand_id
1 'polypeptide(L)'
;DLRIYSSSSPPADGIAIWYVDEPQSGPAWGGPTNFSGIAIVLDTYTNAIDSSSVRQSTRLFAVIRNRSFANVLDPSTDGSNLRIDIDCDLGNEIAFNRIPLSYDHVPSIRILVRYEHERLGVYYTLPFRNQEQWQHCLNVSGQFFFYKFTLWRRFIVILIVAIFPRKRLCGSCRAVGFFMLS
;
A
#
# COMPACT_ATOMS: atom_id res chain seq x y z
N ASP A 1 -7.93 -8.36 0.22
CA ASP A 1 -8.43 -8.33 -1.17
C ASP A 1 -8.85 -6.94 -1.55
N LEU A 2 -8.35 -6.41 -2.67
CA LEU A 2 -8.61 -5.05 -3.12
C LEU A 2 -9.15 -5.06 -4.55
N ARG A 3 -10.05 -4.12 -4.83
CA ARG A 3 -10.51 -3.79 -6.19
C ARG A 3 -10.22 -2.32 -6.43
N ILE A 4 -9.60 -2.03 -7.58
CA ILE A 4 -9.16 -0.69 -7.92
C ILE A 4 -9.75 -0.33 -9.28
N TYR A 5 -10.56 0.71 -9.27
CA TYR A 5 -11.20 1.27 -10.44
C TYR A 5 -10.92 2.77 -10.44
N SER A 6 -10.58 3.32 -11.60
CA SER A 6 -10.46 4.75 -11.78
C SER A 6 -11.23 5.19 -13.01
N SER A 7 -11.79 6.39 -12.98
CA SER A 7 -12.27 7.08 -14.18
C SER A 7 -11.20 7.98 -14.81
N SER A 8 -10.05 8.15 -14.15
CA SER A 8 -8.90 8.91 -14.65
C SER A 8 -7.93 8.03 -15.43
N SER A 9 -7.21 8.65 -16.37
CA SER A 9 -6.13 8.03 -17.13
C SER A 9 -4.93 8.98 -17.15
N PRO A 10 -3.81 8.67 -16.47
CA PRO A 10 -3.60 7.46 -15.66
C PRO A 10 -4.39 7.46 -14.32
N PRO A 11 -4.57 6.29 -13.70
CA PRO A 11 -5.20 6.15 -12.39
C PRO A 11 -4.30 6.69 -11.27
N ALA A 12 -4.87 7.42 -10.30
CA ALA A 12 -4.12 8.04 -9.21
C ALA A 12 -4.99 8.17 -7.93
N ASP A 13 -4.43 8.27 -6.72
CA ASP A 13 -2.99 8.19 -6.36
C ASP A 13 -2.59 6.79 -5.83
N GLY A 14 -3.56 5.91 -5.61
CA GLY A 14 -3.34 4.58 -5.03
C GLY A 14 -3.90 4.43 -3.62
N ILE A 15 -3.36 3.46 -2.87
CA ILE A 15 -3.80 3.12 -1.50
C ILE A 15 -2.62 2.61 -0.67
N ALA A 16 -2.66 2.84 0.65
CA ALA A 16 -1.70 2.27 1.57
C ALA A 16 -2.36 1.48 2.71
N ILE A 17 -1.71 0.39 3.10
CA ILE A 17 -2.02 -0.43 4.28
C ILE A 17 -1.09 0.00 5.40
N TRP A 18 -1.64 0.49 6.50
CA TRP A 18 -0.86 1.07 7.60
C TRP A 18 -0.83 0.17 8.82
N TYR A 19 0.36 0.03 9.39
CA TYR A 19 0.56 -0.50 10.74
C TYR A 19 1.40 0.53 11.51
N VAL A 20 0.75 1.36 12.33
CA VAL A 20 1.36 2.53 12.96
C VAL A 20 0.98 2.64 14.43
N ASP A 21 1.85 3.29 15.22
CA ASP A 21 1.59 3.55 16.64
C ASP A 21 0.32 4.39 16.86
N GLU A 22 0.14 5.42 16.04
CA GLU A 22 -0.94 6.40 16.16
C GLU A 22 -1.60 6.61 14.78
N PRO A 23 -2.82 6.07 14.56
CA PRO A 23 -3.52 6.21 13.28
C PRO A 23 -3.96 7.66 13.05
N GLN A 24 -3.60 8.24 11.90
CA GLN A 24 -3.90 9.63 11.55
C GLN A 24 -4.04 9.81 10.05
N SER A 25 -5.09 10.51 9.59
CA SER A 25 -5.26 10.84 8.17
C SER A 25 -4.20 11.83 7.69
N GLY A 26 -3.87 11.79 6.40
CA GLY A 26 -2.93 12.73 5.82
C GLY A 26 -2.80 12.64 4.30
N PRO A 27 -1.80 13.31 3.72
CA PRO A 27 -1.62 13.37 2.28
C PRO A 27 -0.92 12.13 1.68
N ALA A 28 -0.32 11.26 2.50
CA ALA A 28 0.39 10.08 1.99
C ALA A 28 -0.60 8.92 1.76
N TRP A 29 -1.17 8.80 0.56
CA TRP A 29 -2.18 7.78 0.22
C TRP A 29 -3.33 7.69 1.26
N GLY A 30 -3.75 8.86 1.76
CA GLY A 30 -4.77 9.00 2.81
C GLY A 30 -4.26 8.89 4.25
N GLY A 31 -3.02 8.43 4.46
CA GLY A 31 -2.37 8.29 5.76
C GLY A 31 -1.37 9.40 6.11
N PRO A 32 -0.72 9.29 7.27
CA PRO A 32 0.13 10.33 7.82
C PRO A 32 1.51 10.35 7.17
N THR A 33 2.13 11.54 7.06
CA THR A 33 3.53 11.68 6.62
C THR A 33 4.52 11.53 7.77
N ASN A 34 4.11 11.93 8.98
CA ASN A 34 4.87 11.78 10.21
C ASN A 34 4.32 10.61 11.03
N PHE A 35 4.87 9.42 10.83
CA PHE A 35 4.41 8.20 11.51
C PHE A 35 5.55 7.36 12.07
N SER A 36 5.21 6.46 12.98
CA SER A 36 6.12 5.43 13.51
C SER A 36 5.45 4.08 13.25
N GLY A 37 6.05 3.28 12.37
CA GLY A 37 5.48 2.02 11.89
C GLY A 37 5.84 1.69 10.44
N ILE A 38 4.94 0.98 9.77
CA ILE A 38 5.05 0.47 8.39
C ILE A 38 3.87 0.97 7.56
N ALA A 39 4.14 1.31 6.30
CA ALA A 39 3.13 1.43 5.27
C ALA A 39 3.45 0.47 4.12
N ILE A 40 2.48 -0.34 3.68
CA ILE A 40 2.55 -1.08 2.42
C ILE A 40 1.73 -0.31 1.39
N VAL A 41 2.40 0.28 0.43
CA VAL A 41 1.82 1.23 -0.52
C VAL A 41 1.64 0.55 -1.86
N LEU A 42 0.42 0.61 -2.37
CA LEU A 42 0.07 0.31 -3.75
C LEU A 42 -0.17 1.65 -4.47
N ASP A 43 0.89 2.16 -5.05
CA ASP A 43 0.93 3.44 -5.74
C ASP A 43 0.57 3.24 -7.22
N THR A 44 -0.46 3.92 -7.71
CA THR A 44 -0.91 3.77 -9.10
C THR A 44 -0.36 4.85 -10.02
N TYR A 45 0.34 5.86 -9.50
CA TYR A 45 0.80 7.03 -10.23
C TYR A 45 2.27 7.34 -9.93
N THR A 46 3.13 7.44 -10.95
CA THR A 46 4.55 7.73 -10.74
C THR A 46 4.77 9.25 -10.76
N ASN A 47 5.00 9.88 -9.61
CA ASN A 47 5.32 11.31 -9.54
C ASN A 47 6.80 11.58 -9.83
N ALA A 48 7.70 10.75 -9.30
CA ALA A 48 9.13 10.89 -9.49
C ALA A 48 9.58 10.08 -10.70
N ILE A 49 9.57 10.72 -11.87
CA ILE A 49 10.22 10.17 -13.08
C ILE A 49 11.72 10.44 -12.96
N ASP A 50 12.45 9.46 -12.42
CA ASP A 50 13.91 9.45 -12.40
C ASP A 50 14.48 8.65 -13.59
N SER A 51 15.80 8.53 -13.67
CA SER A 51 16.48 7.77 -14.74
C SER A 51 16.18 6.26 -14.72
N SER A 52 15.52 5.74 -13.68
CA SER A 52 15.16 4.32 -13.52
C SER A 52 13.69 4.03 -13.81
N SER A 53 12.82 5.04 -13.78
CA SER A 53 11.36 4.93 -13.93
C SER A 53 10.88 5.67 -15.19
N VAL A 54 11.24 5.14 -16.36
CA VAL A 54 10.94 5.78 -17.66
C VAL A 54 9.45 5.79 -18.02
N ARG A 55 8.58 5.10 -17.26
CA ARG A 55 7.15 4.93 -17.61
C ARG A 55 6.25 4.93 -16.38
N GLN A 56 5.04 5.44 -16.56
CA GLN A 56 3.93 5.28 -15.63
C GLN A 56 3.71 3.80 -15.33
N SER A 57 3.63 3.43 -14.05
CA SER A 57 3.26 2.07 -13.64
C SER A 57 2.61 2.03 -12.26
N THR A 58 1.82 0.98 -11.98
CA THR A 58 1.39 0.66 -10.61
C THR A 58 2.51 -0.09 -9.89
N ARG A 59 2.91 0.41 -8.73
CA ARG A 59 4.00 -0.16 -7.92
C ARG A 59 3.51 -0.56 -6.54
N LEU A 60 4.03 -1.67 -6.04
CA LEU A 60 3.83 -2.12 -4.67
C LEU A 60 5.16 -2.05 -3.91
N PHE A 61 5.20 -1.29 -2.82
CA PHE A 61 6.42 -1.12 -2.02
C PHE A 61 6.10 -0.94 -0.54
N ALA A 62 7.14 -0.98 0.29
CA ALA A 62 7.06 -0.73 1.71
C ALA A 62 7.79 0.55 2.09
N VAL A 63 7.20 1.30 3.02
CA VAL A 63 7.81 2.44 3.70
C VAL A 63 7.91 2.10 5.18
N ILE A 64 9.07 2.30 5.77
CA ILE A 64 9.27 2.12 7.21
C ILE A 64 9.79 3.44 7.77
N ARG A 65 9.16 3.89 8.86
CA ARG A 65 9.60 5.07 9.58
C ARG A 65 9.51 4.82 11.08
N ASN A 66 10.48 5.31 11.83
CA ASN A 66 10.40 5.38 13.29
C ASN A 66 10.58 6.83 13.78
N ARG A 67 10.32 7.08 15.06
CA ARG A 67 10.40 8.44 15.65
C ARG A 67 11.80 9.07 15.58
N SER A 68 12.86 8.28 15.37
CA SER A 68 14.24 8.76 15.25
C SER A 68 14.59 9.25 13.84
N PHE A 69 13.76 8.99 12.82
CA PHE A 69 13.98 9.54 11.48
C PHE A 69 13.66 11.03 11.49
N ALA A 70 14.65 11.86 11.14
CA ALA A 70 14.49 13.31 11.03
C ALA A 70 13.54 13.71 9.89
N ASN A 71 13.50 12.91 8.82
CA ASN A 71 12.64 13.16 7.66
C ASN A 71 11.23 12.61 7.86
N VAL A 72 10.25 13.27 7.26
CA VAL A 72 8.86 12.78 7.12
C VAL A 72 8.68 12.17 5.73
N LEU A 73 7.71 11.27 5.58
CA LEU A 73 7.39 10.68 4.28
C LEU A 73 6.95 11.75 3.29
N ASP A 74 7.57 11.77 2.12
CA ASP A 74 7.22 12.67 1.04
C ASP A 74 6.47 11.91 -0.09
N PRO A 75 5.13 12.00 -0.15
CA PRO A 75 4.36 11.34 -1.20
C PRO A 75 4.53 12.01 -2.58
N SER A 76 5.03 13.25 -2.66
CA SER A 76 5.25 13.94 -3.94
C SER A 76 6.40 13.36 -4.75
N THR A 77 7.27 12.60 -4.08
CA THR A 77 8.40 11.88 -4.67
C THR A 77 8.24 10.36 -4.54
N ASP A 78 6.98 9.89 -4.51
CA ASP A 78 6.59 8.48 -4.38
C ASP A 78 7.19 7.78 -3.15
N GLY A 79 7.43 8.57 -2.10
CA GLY A 79 8.07 8.10 -0.88
C GLY A 79 9.54 7.71 -1.05
N SER A 80 10.21 8.09 -2.14
CA SER A 80 11.62 7.76 -2.43
C SER A 80 12.58 8.05 -1.27
N ASN A 81 12.25 9.00 -0.41
CA ASN A 81 13.06 9.39 0.73
C ASN A 81 13.02 8.41 1.91
N LEU A 82 12.00 7.55 2.01
CA LEU A 82 11.81 6.60 3.12
C LEU A 82 11.35 5.20 2.67
N ARG A 83 11.01 5.02 1.39
CA ARG A 83 10.68 3.71 0.83
C ARG A 83 11.91 2.82 0.84
N ILE A 84 11.67 1.53 0.97
CA ILE A 84 12.72 0.53 0.79
C ILE A 84 13.01 0.44 -0.71
N ASP A 85 14.27 0.38 -1.11
CA ASP A 85 14.71 0.44 -2.52
C ASP A 85 14.12 -0.64 -3.43
N ILE A 86 13.46 -1.65 -2.87
CA ILE A 86 12.79 -2.73 -3.60
C ILE A 86 11.30 -2.36 -3.75
N ASP A 87 10.87 -2.10 -4.99
CA ASP A 87 9.48 -2.02 -5.39
C ASP A 87 9.13 -3.10 -6.43
N CYS A 88 7.84 -3.41 -6.51
CA CYS A 88 7.31 -4.38 -7.46
C CYS A 88 6.50 -3.65 -8.51
N ASP A 89 7.00 -3.67 -9.74
CA ASP A 89 6.27 -3.17 -10.89
C ASP A 89 5.15 -4.16 -11.26
N LEU A 90 3.91 -3.69 -11.14
CA LEU A 90 2.72 -4.48 -11.43
C LEU A 90 2.06 -4.10 -12.77
N GLY A 91 2.64 -3.13 -13.49
CA GLY A 91 2.11 -2.60 -14.74
C GLY A 91 0.90 -1.66 -14.57
N ASN A 92 0.32 -1.21 -15.68
CA ASN A 92 -0.78 -0.23 -15.68
C ASN A 92 -2.18 -0.84 -15.67
N GLU A 93 -2.30 -2.16 -15.79
CA GLU A 93 -3.59 -2.82 -16.03
C GLU A 93 -4.37 -3.14 -14.74
N ILE A 94 -3.75 -2.99 -13.57
CA ILE A 94 -4.38 -3.31 -12.27
C ILE A 94 -5.54 -2.37 -11.96
N ALA A 95 -5.38 -1.10 -12.30
CA ALA A 95 -6.39 -0.09 -12.10
C ALA A 95 -7.23 0.03 -13.37
N PHE A 96 -8.43 -0.56 -13.32
CA PHE A 96 -9.32 -0.58 -14.47
C PHE A 96 -9.97 0.78 -14.69
N ASN A 97 -10.10 1.17 -15.96
CA ASN A 97 -10.72 2.44 -16.37
C ASN A 97 -12.22 2.54 -16.05
N ARG A 98 -12.88 1.43 -15.67
CA ARG A 98 -14.32 1.39 -15.36
C ARG A 98 -14.64 0.31 -14.33
N ILE A 99 -15.65 0.59 -13.51
CA ILE A 99 -16.26 -0.39 -12.60
C ILE A 99 -17.01 -1.42 -13.48
N PRO A 100 -16.79 -2.74 -13.31
CA PRO A 100 -17.54 -3.78 -14.00
C PRO A 100 -19.04 -3.60 -13.82
N LEU A 101 -19.80 -3.79 -14.90
CA LEU A 101 -21.26 -3.80 -14.85
C LEU A 101 -21.80 -5.06 -14.15
N SER A 102 -20.99 -6.13 -14.15
CA SER A 102 -21.26 -7.39 -13.45
C SER A 102 -20.73 -7.35 -12.01
N TYR A 103 -21.47 -7.98 -11.09
CA TYR A 103 -21.12 -8.14 -9.68
C TYR A 103 -20.13 -9.30 -9.45
N ASP A 104 -19.37 -9.69 -10.48
CA ASP A 104 -18.31 -10.69 -10.36
C ASP A 104 -17.27 -10.15 -9.39
N HIS A 105 -17.30 -10.70 -8.19
CA HIS A 105 -16.56 -10.24 -7.02
C HIS A 105 -15.04 -10.50 -7.10
N VAL A 106 -14.48 -10.56 -8.31
CA VAL A 106 -13.06 -10.83 -8.53
C VAL A 106 -12.22 -9.64 -8.04
N PRO A 107 -11.21 -9.85 -7.18
CA PRO A 107 -10.28 -8.80 -6.77
C PRO A 107 -9.37 -8.36 -7.93
N SER A 108 -9.03 -7.07 -8.00
CA SER A 108 -7.91 -6.61 -8.86
C SER A 108 -6.58 -7.14 -8.32
N ILE A 109 -6.41 -7.15 -7.00
CA ILE A 109 -5.18 -7.61 -6.36
C ILE A 109 -5.50 -8.18 -4.97
N ARG A 110 -4.79 -9.24 -4.58
CA ARG A 110 -4.70 -9.63 -3.18
C ARG A 110 -3.29 -9.34 -2.70
N ILE A 111 -3.17 -8.73 -1.53
CA ILE A 111 -1.89 -8.44 -0.89
C ILE A 111 -1.85 -9.21 0.42
N LEU A 112 -0.76 -9.94 0.64
CA LEU A 112 -0.46 -10.62 1.89
C LEU A 112 0.76 -9.96 2.50
N VAL A 113 0.59 -9.42 3.70
CA VAL A 113 1.67 -8.88 4.51
C VAL A 113 1.91 -9.85 5.65
N ARG A 114 3.13 -10.38 5.75
CA ARG A 114 3.55 -11.34 6.79
C ARG A 114 4.71 -10.74 7.56
N TYR A 115 4.56 -10.65 8.87
CA TYR A 115 5.66 -10.29 9.76
C TYR A 115 5.96 -11.46 10.70
N GLU A 116 7.16 -12.01 10.61
CA GLU A 116 7.56 -13.20 11.37
C GLU A 116 9.07 -13.21 11.60
N HIS A 117 9.53 -13.52 12.82
CA HIS A 117 10.95 -13.59 13.16
C HIS A 117 11.75 -12.36 12.67
N GLU A 118 11.22 -11.16 12.90
CA GLU A 118 11.83 -9.88 12.48
C GLU A 118 12.00 -9.72 10.96
N ARG A 119 11.20 -10.46 10.18
CA ARG A 119 11.14 -10.36 8.72
C ARG A 119 9.77 -9.91 8.26
N LEU A 120 9.74 -8.83 7.50
CA LEU A 120 8.56 -8.35 6.79
C LEU A 120 8.59 -8.92 5.36
N GLY A 121 7.66 -9.80 5.04
CA GLY A 121 7.39 -10.28 3.70
C GLY A 121 6.09 -9.68 3.14
N VAL A 122 6.13 -9.22 1.89
CA VAL A 122 4.94 -8.78 1.16
C VAL A 122 4.81 -9.65 -0.09
N TYR A 123 3.62 -10.17 -0.30
CA TYR A 123 3.26 -11.03 -1.43
C TYR A 123 1.99 -10.51 -2.08
N TYR A 124 1.80 -10.81 -3.36
CA TYR A 124 0.59 -10.45 -4.07
C TYR A 124 0.10 -11.52 -5.04
N THR A 125 -1.17 -11.44 -5.43
CA THR A 125 -1.75 -12.18 -6.56
C THR A 125 -2.60 -11.23 -7.39
N LEU A 126 -2.81 -11.56 -8.66
CA LEU A 126 -3.60 -10.77 -9.60
C LEU A 126 -4.76 -11.61 -10.15
N PRO A 127 -5.83 -11.83 -9.36
CA PRO A 127 -6.93 -12.70 -9.76
C PRO A 127 -7.60 -12.30 -11.08
N PHE A 128 -7.61 -11.00 -11.42
CA PHE A 128 -8.16 -10.54 -12.70
C PHE A 128 -7.41 -11.03 -13.94
N ARG A 129 -6.16 -11.46 -13.79
CA ARG A 129 -5.36 -12.13 -14.83
C ARG A 129 -5.46 -13.65 -14.75
N ASN A 130 -6.41 -14.17 -13.97
CA ASN A 130 -6.48 -15.58 -13.59
C ASN A 130 -5.19 -16.07 -12.92
N GLN A 131 -4.44 -15.17 -12.26
CA GLN A 131 -3.20 -15.49 -11.57
C GLN A 131 -3.47 -15.63 -10.07
N GLU A 132 -3.67 -16.86 -9.63
CA GLU A 132 -3.97 -17.17 -8.22
C GLU A 132 -2.71 -17.50 -7.39
N GLN A 133 -1.56 -17.67 -8.04
CA GLN A 133 -0.30 -18.00 -7.36
C GLN A 133 0.36 -16.78 -6.72
N TRP A 134 0.62 -16.86 -5.41
CA TRP A 134 1.32 -15.83 -4.65
C TRP A 134 2.69 -15.54 -5.23
N GLN A 135 2.89 -14.30 -5.67
CA GLN A 135 4.18 -13.76 -6.07
C GLN A 135 4.81 -13.07 -4.88
N HIS A 136 6.12 -13.26 -4.73
CA HIS A 136 6.91 -12.50 -3.77
C HIS A 136 7.13 -11.09 -4.30
N CYS A 137 6.89 -10.08 -3.45
CA CYS A 137 7.23 -8.71 -3.77
C CYS A 137 8.54 -8.30 -3.09
N LEU A 138 8.50 -8.13 -1.77
CA LEU A 138 9.67 -7.74 -0.98
C LEU A 138 9.77 -8.57 0.28
N ASN A 139 11.01 -8.78 0.72
CA ASN A 139 11.33 -9.38 2.00
C ASN A 139 12.46 -8.58 2.62
N VAL A 140 12.17 -8.01 3.79
CA VAL A 140 13.08 -7.13 4.50
C VAL A 140 13.27 -7.69 5.89
N SER A 141 14.52 -8.03 6.19
CA SER A 141 14.97 -8.39 7.53
C SER A 141 15.69 -7.19 8.14
N GLY A 142 15.47 -6.94 9.43
CA GLY A 142 16.30 -5.98 10.16
C GLY A 142 15.64 -5.45 11.42
N GLN A 143 16.46 -4.83 12.26
CA GLN A 143 16.07 -4.24 13.55
C GLN A 143 15.26 -2.93 13.40
N PHE A 144 14.47 -2.78 12.34
CA PHE A 144 13.66 -1.58 12.11
C PHE A 144 12.59 -1.35 13.20
N PHE A 145 12.32 -2.38 14.01
CA PHE A 145 11.18 -2.46 14.93
C PHE A 145 11.50 -2.27 16.42
N PHE A 146 12.75 -2.02 16.79
CA PHE A 146 13.15 -1.87 18.20
C PHE A 146 13.15 -0.39 18.53
N TYR A 147 12.18 0.13 19.31
CA TYR A 147 12.27 0.16 20.78
C TYR A 147 10.93 0.00 21.53
N LYS A 148 9.78 -0.19 20.86
CA LYS A 148 8.47 -0.34 21.53
C LYS A 148 7.63 -1.54 21.11
N PHE A 149 8.04 -2.31 20.10
CA PHE A 149 7.26 -3.46 19.62
C PHE A 149 7.54 -4.77 20.40
N THR A 150 8.32 -4.71 21.48
CA THR A 150 8.79 -5.84 22.31
C THR A 150 7.69 -6.67 22.98
N LEU A 151 6.42 -6.29 22.84
CA LEU A 151 5.27 -6.99 23.43
C LEU A 151 4.54 -7.96 22.48
N TRP A 152 4.88 -8.01 21.18
CA TRP A 152 4.04 -8.71 20.20
C TRP A 152 4.71 -9.98 19.64
N ARG A 153 4.78 -11.02 20.47
CA ARG A 153 5.16 -12.41 20.11
C ARG A 153 4.01 -13.22 19.49
N ARG A 154 3.08 -12.62 18.74
CA ARG A 154 1.97 -13.37 18.11
C ARG A 154 1.79 -13.01 16.65
N PHE A 155 1.67 -14.06 15.83
CA PHE A 155 1.40 -14.01 14.38
C PHE A 155 0.23 -13.07 14.10
N ILE A 156 0.46 -12.03 13.29
CA ILE A 156 -0.60 -11.15 12.80
C ILE A 156 -0.82 -11.46 11.33
N VAL A 157 -1.99 -12.01 11.00
CA VAL A 157 -2.51 -12.07 9.62
C VAL A 157 -3.48 -10.92 9.48
N ILE A 158 -3.09 -9.86 8.77
CA ILE A 158 -3.98 -8.72 8.51
C ILE A 158 -4.79 -9.03 7.24
N LEU A 159 -6.04 -9.47 7.40
CA LEU A 159 -7.00 -9.57 6.29
C LEU A 159 -7.72 -8.23 6.14
N ILE A 160 -7.41 -7.48 5.08
CA ILE A 160 -8.06 -6.19 4.81
C ILE A 160 -9.19 -6.38 3.80
N VAL A 161 -10.39 -6.04 4.24
CA VAL A 161 -11.60 -5.91 3.42
C VAL A 161 -11.97 -4.43 3.40
N ALA A 162 -11.60 -3.72 2.32
CA ALA A 162 -12.03 -2.33 2.13
C ALA A 162 -13.46 -2.31 1.54
N ILE A 163 -14.45 -1.90 2.34
CA ILE A 163 -15.84 -1.71 1.90
C ILE A 163 -16.02 -0.22 1.55
N PHE A 164 -16.28 0.08 0.27
CA PHE A 164 -16.58 1.44 -0.19
C PHE A 164 -18.11 1.68 -0.20
N PRO A 165 -18.63 2.70 0.50
CA PRO A 165 -20.03 3.09 0.37
C PRO A 165 -20.31 3.75 -0.99
N ARG A 166 -21.49 3.46 -1.55
CA ARG A 166 -21.99 3.99 -2.83
C ARG A 166 -21.99 5.54 -2.84
N LYS A 167 -21.51 6.09 -3.95
CA LYS A 167 -21.45 7.52 -4.33
C LYS A 167 -22.64 8.37 -3.85
N ARG A 168 -22.32 9.52 -3.24
CA ARG A 168 -22.84 10.83 -3.68
C ARG A 168 -21.67 11.83 -3.67
N LEU A 169 -21.45 12.47 -4.82
CA LEU A 169 -20.75 13.74 -5.05
C LEU A 169 -19.69 14.11 -3.99
N CYS A 170 -18.44 13.69 -4.17
CA CYS A 170 -17.32 14.27 -3.42
C CYS A 170 -16.16 14.54 -4.39
N GLY A 171 -15.77 15.80 -4.53
CA GLY A 171 -14.66 16.26 -5.38
C GLY A 171 -13.26 15.92 -4.84
N SER A 172 -13.17 15.10 -3.80
CA SER A 172 -11.93 14.51 -3.29
C SER A 172 -12.29 13.29 -2.44
N CYS A 173 -12.33 12.11 -3.05
CA CYS A 173 -12.52 10.86 -2.31
C CYS A 173 -11.20 10.46 -1.66
N ARG A 174 -10.98 10.82 -0.40
CA ARG A 174 -9.95 10.20 0.45
C ARG A 174 -10.59 8.99 1.14
N ALA A 175 -10.19 7.79 0.74
CA ALA A 175 -10.49 6.58 1.49
C ALA A 175 -9.35 6.37 2.49
N VAL A 176 -9.68 6.45 3.77
CA VAL A 176 -8.72 6.21 4.85
C VAL A 176 -9.22 5.03 5.67
N GLY A 177 -8.57 3.87 5.50
CA GLY A 177 -8.81 2.70 6.33
C GLY A 177 -7.81 2.68 7.48
N PHE A 178 -8.22 3.10 8.67
CA PHE A 178 -7.48 2.82 9.90
C PHE A 178 -8.05 1.59 10.56
N PHE A 179 -7.19 0.64 10.90
CA PHE A 179 -7.54 -0.47 11.77
C PHE A 179 -6.66 -0.41 13.00
N MET A 180 -7.28 -0.12 14.13
CA MET A 180 -6.71 -0.28 15.46
C MET A 180 -7.10 -1.69 15.91
N LEU A 181 -6.11 -2.56 16.15
CA LEU A 181 -6.36 -3.85 16.79
C LEU A 181 -6.29 -3.62 18.30
N SER A 182 -7.39 -3.93 19.01
CA SER A 182 -7.49 -3.98 20.46
C SER A 182 -6.84 -5.24 21.03
#